data_AF-A0A655J3Z7-F1
#
_entry.id   AF-A0A655J3Z7-F1
#
_cell.length_a   1.000
_cell.length_b   1.000
_cell.length_c   1.000
_cell.angle_alpha   90.00
_cell.angle_beta   90.00
_cell.angle_gamma   90.00
#
_symmetry.space_group_name_H-M   'P 1'
#
loop_
_entity.id
_entity.type
_entity.pdbx_description
1 polymer ?
#
loop_
_entity_poly.entity_id
_entity_poly.type
_entity_poly.pdbx_seq_one_letter_code
_entity_poly.pdbx_strand_id
1 'polypeptide(L)' 'MATYLSRDWARDWGSLRKFDTLVDAPPAQLELGTATRSGLWSPGKIRIGP' A
#
# COMPACT_ATOMS: atom_id res chain seq x y z
N MET A 1 -9.38 -15.19 9.68
CA MET A 1 -10.84 -15.01 9.58
C MET A 1 -11.41 -16.17 8.80
N ALA A 2 -12.62 -16.61 9.11
CA ALA A 2 -13.31 -17.61 8.30
C ALA A 2 -13.96 -16.93 7.09
N THR A 3 -13.75 -17.45 5.89
CA THR A 3 -14.33 -16.92 4.65
C THR A 3 -14.70 -18.04 3.70
N TYR A 4 -15.80 -17.87 2.97
CA TYR A 4 -16.38 -18.90 2.12
C TYR A 4 -16.78 -18.32 0.77
N LEU A 5 -16.65 -19.11 -0.28
CA LEU A 5 -17.18 -18.76 -1.60
C LEU A 5 -18.67 -19.12 -1.66
N SER A 6 -19.51 -18.17 -2.05
CA SER A 6 -20.96 -18.37 -2.12
C SER A 6 -21.30 -19.45 -3.15
N ARG A 7 -22.09 -20.44 -2.74
CA ARG A 7 -22.56 -21.58 -3.57
C ARG A 7 -21.46 -22.52 -4.08
N ASP A 8 -20.21 -22.35 -3.64
CA ASP A 8 -19.09 -23.26 -3.92
C ASP A 8 -18.23 -23.40 -2.66
N TRP A 9 -18.83 -23.95 -1.61
CA TRP A 9 -18.30 -23.85 -0.23
C TRP A 9 -17.06 -24.70 0.04
N ALA A 10 -16.75 -25.67 -0.82
CA ALA A 10 -15.56 -26.50 -0.74
C ALA A 10 -14.37 -25.92 -1.53
N ARG A 11 -14.57 -24.83 -2.29
CA ARG A 11 -13.54 -24.19 -3.09
C ARG A 11 -12.58 -23.38 -2.23
N ASP A 12 -11.30 -23.65 -2.39
CA ASP A 12 -10.25 -22.72 -1.99
C ASP A 12 -10.21 -21.55 -2.99
N TRP A 13 -10.73 -20.41 -2.57
CA TRP A 13 -10.76 -19.17 -3.35
C TRP A 13 -9.64 -18.21 -2.96
N GLY A 14 -8.83 -18.57 -1.94
CA GLY A 14 -7.85 -17.70 -1.32
C GLY A 14 -8.17 -17.37 0.13
N SER A 15 -7.71 -16.20 0.61
CA SER A 15 -7.82 -15.83 2.01
C SER A 15 -8.08 -14.34 2.22
N LEU A 16 -8.83 -14.01 3.27
CA LEU A 16 -9.00 -12.65 3.78
C LEU A 16 -8.23 -12.47 5.09
N ARG A 17 -7.51 -11.36 5.19
CA ARG A 17 -6.73 -10.99 6.38
C ARG A 17 -7.19 -9.64 6.90
N LYS A 18 -7.38 -9.56 8.22
CA LYS A 18 -7.54 -8.30 8.95
C LYS A 18 -6.16 -7.91 9.47
N PHE A 19 -5.77 -6.67 9.22
CA PHE A 19 -4.60 -6.07 9.85
C PHE A 19 -5.08 -5.15 10.97
N ASP A 20 -4.33 -5.17 12.07
CA ASP A 20 -4.49 -4.25 13.18
C ASP A 20 -3.22 -3.42 13.27
N THR A 21 -3.37 -2.15 13.68
CA THR A 21 -2.22 -1.28 13.87
C THR A 21 -1.45 -1.71 15.12
N LEU A 22 -0.12 -1.61 15.09
CA LEU A 22 0.69 -1.85 16.29
C LEU A 22 0.50 -0.75 17.35
N VAL A 23 0.24 0.47 16.87
CA VAL A 23 -0.04 1.67 17.68
C VAL A 23 -1.18 2.44 17.04
N ASP A 24 -1.99 3.09 17.85
CA ASP A 24 -3.03 4.00 17.35
C ASP A 24 -2.39 5.34 16.99
N ALA A 25 -2.15 5.56 15.70
CA ALA A 25 -1.46 6.74 15.18
C ALA A 25 -2.33 7.44 14.13
N PRO A 26 -2.49 8.77 14.22
CA PRO A 26 -3.21 9.52 13.20
C PRO A 26 -2.39 9.62 11.90
N PRO A 27 -3.05 9.83 10.75
CA PRO A 27 -2.35 10.21 9.52
C PRO A 27 -1.54 11.50 9.68
N ALA A 28 -0.44 11.62 8.94
CA ALA A 28 0.37 12.84 8.93
C ALA A 28 -0.28 13.93 8.06
N GLN A 29 -0.16 15.19 8.50
CA GLN A 29 -0.42 16.34 7.64
C GLN A 29 0.77 16.54 6.71
N LEU A 30 0.54 16.50 5.40
CA LEU A 30 1.58 16.70 4.40
C LEU A 30 1.55 18.15 3.88
N GLU A 31 2.73 18.75 3.76
CA GLU A 31 2.92 19.99 3.02
C GLU A 31 3.37 19.64 1.60
N LEU A 32 2.57 20.01 0.61
CA LEU A 32 2.82 19.71 -0.80
C LEU A 32 3.25 20.96 -1.55
N GLY A 33 4.07 20.79 -2.58
CA GLY A 33 4.55 21.88 -3.42
C GLY A 33 4.74 21.44 -4.87
N THR A 34 5.00 22.41 -5.73
CA THR A 34 5.28 22.20 -7.15
C THR A 34 6.63 22.81 -7.52
N ALA A 35 7.29 22.23 -8.53
CA ALA A 35 8.56 22.75 -9.04
C ALA A 35 8.66 22.52 -10.54
N THR A 36 9.12 23.52 -11.28
CA THR A 36 9.47 23.37 -12.70
C THR A 36 10.86 22.74 -12.82
N ARG A 37 10.99 21.70 -13.64
CA ARG A 37 12.24 20.99 -13.91
C ARG A 37 12.49 20.94 -15.41
N SER A 38 13.75 20.76 -15.82
CA SER A 38 14.11 20.55 -17.23
C SER A 38 13.81 19.10 -17.66
N GLY A 39 13.65 18.86 -18.97
CA GLY A 39 13.23 17.55 -19.49
C GLY A 39 14.21 16.39 -19.26
N LEU A 40 15.48 16.68 -18.98
CA LEU A 40 16.51 15.68 -18.64
C LEU A 40 16.80 15.60 -17.14
N TRP A 41 16.06 16.36 -16.32
CA TRP A 41 16.29 16.38 -14.88
C TRP A 41 15.85 15.06 -14.22
N SER A 42 16.62 14.62 -13.23
CA SER A 42 16.30 13.49 -12.35
C SER A 42 16.72 13.84 -10.92
N PRO A 43 15.92 13.52 -9.88
CA PRO A 43 16.25 13.80 -8.48
C PRO A 43 17.31 12.85 -7.88
N GLY A 44 17.86 11.94 -8.69
CA GLY A 44 18.70 10.83 -8.24
C GLY A 44 18.07 9.49 -8.56
N LYS A 45 18.79 8.41 -8.24
CA LYS A 45 18.31 7.03 -8.46
C LYS A 45 17.37 6.61 -7.33
N ILE A 46 16.32 5.86 -7.67
CA ILE A 46 15.46 5.20 -6.69
C ILE A 46 16.26 4.09 -5.98
N ARG A 47 16.09 3.96 -4.67
CA ARG A 47 16.63 2.82 -3.92
C ARG A 47 15.84 1.56 -4.28
N ILE A 48 16.46 0.66 -5.05
CA ILE A 48 15.87 -0.61 -5.50
C ILE A 48 16.49 -1.84 -4.83
N GLY A 49 17.52 -1.64 -4.01
CA GLY A 49 18.25 -2.70 -3.33
C GLY A 49 18.61 -2.32 -1.88
N PRO A 50 18.95 -3.33 -1.06
CA PRO A 50 19.44 -3.13 0.29
C PRO A 50 20.75 -2.34 0.30
#